data_AF-A0A3N9XRU8-F1
#
_entry.id   AF-A0A3N9XRU8-F1
#
_cell.length_a   1.000
_cell.length_b   1.000
_cell.length_c   1.000
_cell.angle_alpha   90.00
_cell.angle_beta   90.00
_cell.angle_gamma   90.00
#
_symmetry.space_group_name_H-M   'P 1'
#
loop_
_entity.id
_entity.type
_entity.pdbx_description
1 polymer ?
#
loop_
_entity_poly.entity_id
_entity_poly.type
_entity_poly.pdbx_seq_one_letter_code
_entity_poly.pdbx_strand_id
1 'polypeptide(L)' 'RVHWAGTETATRWSGYLEGAVRAGERAAAEVLAG' A
#
# COMPACT_ATOMS: atom_id res chain seq x y z
N ARG A 1 -12.92 -8.14 -4.56
CA ARG A 1 -11.85 -7.41 -5.28
C ARG A 1 -10.54 -7.69 -4.56
N VAL A 2 -9.41 -7.68 -5.26
CA VAL A 2 -8.08 -7.87 -4.64
C VAL A 2 -7.36 -6.53 -4.64
N HIS A 3 -6.87 -6.12 -3.48
CA HIS A 3 -6.08 -4.90 -3.29
C HIS A 3 -4.67 -5.29 -2.88
N TRP A 4 -3.68 -4.72 -3.55
CA TRP A 4 -2.28 -5.07 -3.35
C TRP A 4 -1.58 -4.01 -2.50
N ALA A 5 -0.85 -4.49 -1.49
CA ALA A 5 0.04 -3.70 -0.63
C ALA A 5 1.39 -4.40 -0.52
N GLY A 6 2.41 -3.63 -0.14
CA GLY A 6 3.80 -4.07 -0.06
C GLY A 6 4.75 -2.96 -0.47
N THR A 7 6.01 -3.07 -0.07
CA THR A 7 7.05 -2.06 -0.37
C THR A 7 7.18 -1.82 -1.88
N GLU A 8 6.96 -2.86 -2.67
CA GLU A 8 7.07 -2.94 -4.12
C GLU A 8 5.96 -2.16 -4.83
N THR A 9 4.85 -1.92 -4.13
CA THR A 9 3.71 -1.14 -4.62
C THR A 9 3.71 0.30 -4.11
N ALA A 10 4.73 0.68 -3.33
CA ALA A 10 4.83 2.01 -2.78
C ALA A 10 5.30 3.01 -3.85
N THR A 11 4.57 4.11 -4.02
CA THR A 11 4.95 5.21 -4.92
C THR A 11 6.19 5.99 -4.44
N ARG A 12 6.54 5.83 -3.15
CA ARG A 12 7.71 6.41 -2.50
C ARG A 12 8.30 5.40 -1.52
N TRP A 13 9.64 5.40 -1.39
CA TRP A 13 10.36 4.53 -0.45
C TRP A 13 10.16 3.03 -0.72
N SER A 14 10.12 2.63 -2.00
CA SER A 14 10.08 1.21 -2.36
C SER A 14 11.29 0.45 -1.81
N GLY A 15 11.06 -0.77 -1.30
CA GLY A 15 12.04 -1.55 -0.56
C GLY A 15 12.26 -1.15 0.91
N TYR A 16 11.62 -0.08 1.39
CA TYR A 16 11.71 0.35 2.79
C TYR A 16 10.40 0.13 3.55
N LEU A 17 10.48 -0.04 4.87
CA LEU A 17 9.33 -0.23 5.77
C LEU A 17 8.30 0.90 5.64
N GLU A 18 8.75 2.16 5.54
CA GLU A 18 7.89 3.32 5.33
C GLU A 18 7.03 3.19 4.05
N GLY A 19 7.62 2.65 2.99
CA GLY A 19 6.90 2.35 1.74
C GLY A 19 5.83 1.29 1.94
N ALA A 20 6.14 0.20 2.67
CA ALA A 20 5.16 -0.84 3.00
C ALA A 20 3.98 -0.29 3.81
N VAL A 21 4.24 0.51 4.84
CA VAL A 21 3.18 1.09 5.69
C VAL A 21 2.24 1.96 4.85
N ARG A 22 2.79 2.89 4.06
CA ARG A 22 1.99 3.76 3.19
C ARG A 22 1.20 3.00 2.14
N ALA A 23 1.82 1.99 1.53
CA ALA A 23 1.13 1.13 0.59
C ALA A 23 -0.03 0.36 1.24
N GLY A 24 0.15 -0.07 2.50
CA GLY A 24 -0.90 -0.69 3.31
C GLY A 24 -2.06 0.26 3.63
N GLU A 25 -1.76 1.49 4.07
CA GLU A 25 -2.77 2.53 4.32
C GLU A 25 -3.60 2.82 3.07
N ARG A 26 -2.95 2.93 1.91
CA ARG A 26 -3.64 3.09 0.61
C ARG A 26 -4.56 1.91 0.32
N ALA A 27 -4.05 0.69 0.40
CA ALA A 27 -4.84 -0.50 0.11
C ALA A 27 -6.05 -0.62 1.06
N ALA A 28 -5.90 -0.26 2.34
CA ALA A 28 -7.00 -0.20 3.30
C ALA A 28 -8.06 0.84 2.88
N ALA A 29 -7.65 2.04 2.44
CA ALA A 29 -8.57 3.05 1.93
C ALA A 29 -9.31 2.57 0.67
N GLU A 30 -8.64 1.86 -0.24
CA GLU A 30 -9.26 1.29 -1.44
C GLU A 30 -10.30 0.21 -1.12
N VAL A 31 -10.05 -0.62 -0.08
CA VAL A 31 -11.04 -1.58 0.43
C VAL A 31 -12.23 -0.87 1.06
N LEU A 32 -12.02 0.19 1.83
CA LEU A 32 -13.11 0.94 2.47
C LEU A 32 -13.95 1.74 1.46
N ALA A 33 -13.37 2.12 0.33
CA ALA A 33 -14.05 2.84 -0.73
C ALA A 33 -14.92 1.93 -1.64
N GLY A 34 -14.88 0.60 -1.48
CA GLY A 34 -15.45 -0.33 -2.47
C GLY A 34 -15.95 -1.68 -1.98
#